data_AF-A0A951WWP0-F1
#
_entry.id   AF-A0A951WWP0-F1
#
_cell.length_a   1.000
_cell.length_b   1.000
_cell.length_c   1.000
_cell.angle_alpha   90.00
_cell.angle_beta   90.00
_cell.angle_gamma   90.00
#
_symmetry.space_group_name_H-M   'P 1'
#
loop_
_entity.id
_entity.type
_entity.pdbx_description
1 polymer ?
#
loop_
_entity_poly.entity_id
_entity_poly.type
_entity_poly.pdbx_seq_one_letter_code
_entity_poly.pdbx_strand_id
1 'polypeptide(L)'
;MTMTVQIAAIALTMIALGPPLYALPASLSLPAGPRPGVVPLTLTQAARELRASGKAGMELVHAARALVAERMVYCRRNSFDIYPIAFTRGYGYCQQQAFALANLLSRLGFEARVVHALRNKFPDGQITAHAWVRVVVEGKEHDIDSIFHDAATGKPAFTPLSKVYTYNPAFRLLAGWGSAAVNAYRYYVTGKDR
;
A
#
# COMPACT_ATOMS: atom_id res chain seq x y z
N MET A 1 0.85 -24.52 -35.24
CA MET A 1 0.51 -23.33 -34.44
C MET A 1 0.67 -22.13 -35.35
N THR A 2 -0.39 -21.35 -35.63
CA THR A 2 -0.36 -20.27 -36.63
C THR A 2 0.49 -19.09 -36.13
N MET A 3 1.12 -18.33 -37.05
CA MET A 3 2.01 -17.20 -36.74
C MET A 3 1.37 -16.17 -35.79
N THR A 4 0.05 -15.96 -35.92
CA THR A 4 -0.75 -15.10 -35.05
C THR A 4 -0.80 -15.59 -33.59
N VAL A 5 -0.86 -16.92 -33.37
CA VAL A 5 -0.86 -17.51 -32.03
C VAL A 5 0.51 -17.35 -31.36
N GLN A 6 1.59 -17.42 -32.13
CA GLN A 6 2.95 -17.18 -31.62
C GLN A 6 3.17 -15.71 -31.23
N ILE A 7 2.75 -14.76 -32.05
CA ILE A 7 2.84 -13.32 -31.74
C ILE A 7 2.04 -12.97 -30.49
N ALA A 8 0.81 -13.49 -30.38
CA ALA A 8 -0.03 -13.28 -29.20
C ALA A 8 0.61 -13.87 -27.93
N ALA A 9 1.17 -15.08 -28.01
CA ALA A 9 1.85 -15.72 -26.89
C ALA A 9 3.10 -14.94 -26.42
N ILE A 10 3.89 -14.42 -27.36
CA ILE A 10 5.06 -13.58 -27.04
C ILE A 10 4.63 -12.26 -26.37
N ALA A 11 3.62 -11.59 -26.91
CA ALA A 11 3.11 -10.34 -26.33
C ALA A 11 2.56 -10.54 -24.90
N LEU A 12 1.79 -11.61 -24.67
CA LEU A 12 1.30 -11.98 -23.35
C LEU A 12 2.44 -12.27 -22.37
N THR A 13 3.48 -12.97 -22.82
CA THR A 13 4.67 -13.26 -22.00
C THR A 13 5.40 -11.97 -21.62
N MET A 14 5.59 -11.05 -22.57
CA MET A 14 6.22 -9.75 -22.31
C MET A 14 5.42 -8.88 -21.34
N ILE A 15 4.09 -8.88 -21.44
CA ILE A 15 3.21 -8.15 -20.51
C ILE A 15 3.26 -8.77 -19.11
N ALA A 16 3.32 -10.10 -19.02
CA ALA A 16 3.35 -10.81 -17.75
C ALA A 16 4.71 -10.71 -17.03
N LEU A 17 5.82 -10.84 -17.76
CA LEU A 17 7.17 -10.91 -17.21
C LEU A 17 7.93 -9.58 -17.26
N GLY A 18 7.59 -8.67 -18.17
CA GLY A 18 8.27 -7.39 -18.32
C GLY A 18 8.27 -6.54 -17.05
N PRO A 19 7.09 -6.25 -16.44
CA PRO A 19 7.01 -5.47 -15.20
C PRO A 19 7.84 -6.04 -14.03
N PRO A 20 7.75 -7.33 -13.64
CA PRO A 20 8.57 -7.86 -12.56
C PRO A 20 10.06 -7.90 -12.92
N LEU A 21 10.44 -8.23 -14.16
CA LEU A 21 11.85 -8.20 -14.57
C LEU A 21 12.43 -6.77 -14.51
N TYR A 22 11.65 -5.77 -14.94
CA TYR A 22 12.05 -4.37 -14.87
C TYR A 22 12.21 -3.88 -13.42
N ALA A 23 11.37 -4.36 -12.50
CA ALA A 23 11.42 -4.01 -11.09
C ALA A 23 12.48 -4.78 -10.29
N LEU A 24 13.09 -5.83 -10.86
CA LEU A 24 14.00 -6.73 -10.16
C LEU A 24 15.25 -6.01 -9.63
N PRO A 25 15.99 -5.19 -10.40
CA PRO A 25 17.17 -4.49 -9.88
C PRO A 25 16.85 -3.58 -8.68
N ALA A 26 15.77 -2.78 -8.77
CA ALA A 26 15.30 -1.96 -7.65
C ALA A 26 15.01 -2.82 -6.42
N SER A 27 14.34 -3.96 -6.61
CA SER A 27 13.96 -4.87 -5.52
C SER A 27 15.15 -5.59 -4.89
N LEU A 28 16.15 -5.98 -5.68
CA LEU A 28 17.39 -6.57 -5.18
C LEU A 28 18.25 -5.57 -4.39
N SER A 29 18.10 -4.27 -4.65
CA SER A 29 18.76 -3.21 -3.88
C SER A 29 18.08 -2.89 -2.54
N LEU A 30 16.91 -3.48 -2.26
CA LEU A 30 16.25 -3.36 -0.96
C LEU A 30 17.00 -4.23 0.07
N PRO A 31 17.29 -3.73 1.30
CA PRO A 31 17.88 -4.54 2.34
C PRO A 31 17.08 -5.82 2.63
N ALA A 32 17.76 -6.97 2.70
CA ALA A 32 17.13 -8.29 2.84
C ALA A 32 16.35 -8.47 4.16
N GLY A 33 16.78 -7.79 5.22
CA GLY A 33 16.18 -7.89 6.56
C GLY A 33 15.04 -6.90 6.84
N PRO A 34 14.59 -6.85 8.10
CA PRO A 34 13.74 -5.77 8.59
C PRO A 34 14.44 -4.43 8.52
N ARG A 35 13.65 -3.36 8.47
CA ARG A 35 14.11 -1.98 8.57
C ARG A 35 14.91 -1.79 9.85
N PRO A 36 16.11 -1.19 9.80
CA PRO A 36 16.89 -0.88 10.99
C PRO A 36 16.05 -0.11 12.02
N GLY A 37 16.14 -0.52 13.28
CA GLY A 37 15.38 0.07 14.39
C GLY A 37 13.94 -0.41 14.52
N VAL A 38 13.45 -1.30 13.64
CA VAL A 38 12.11 -1.91 13.75
C VAL A 38 12.22 -3.34 14.23
N VAL A 39 11.65 -3.64 15.40
CA VAL A 39 11.47 -5.01 15.87
C VAL A 39 10.39 -5.69 15.03
N PRO A 40 10.63 -6.90 14.48
CA PRO A 40 9.63 -7.64 13.73
C PRO A 40 8.34 -7.85 14.52
N LEU A 41 7.21 -7.48 13.90
CA LEU A 41 5.88 -7.60 14.47
C LEU A 41 4.93 -8.00 13.35
N THR A 42 4.15 -9.04 13.58
CA THR A 42 3.11 -9.47 12.64
C THR A 42 1.84 -8.63 12.83
N LEU A 43 0.99 -8.57 11.81
CA LEU A 43 -0.33 -7.92 11.91
C LEU A 43 -1.21 -8.55 13.01
N THR A 44 -1.05 -9.84 13.30
CA THR A 44 -1.76 -10.53 14.39
C THR A 44 -1.28 -10.05 15.76
N GLN A 45 0.03 -9.88 15.95
CA GLN A 45 0.59 -9.37 17.20
C GLN A 45 0.22 -7.89 17.39
N ALA A 46 0.37 -7.07 16.33
CA ALA A 46 -0.07 -5.68 16.32
C ALA A 46 -1.54 -5.52 16.73
N ALA A 47 -2.45 -6.36 16.18
CA ALA A 47 -3.86 -6.33 16.56
C ALA A 47 -4.06 -6.69 18.04
N ARG A 48 -3.26 -7.60 18.60
CA ARG A 48 -3.34 -7.99 20.02
C ARG A 48 -2.90 -6.84 20.93
N GLU A 49 -1.78 -6.21 20.61
CA GLU A 49 -1.26 -5.04 21.35
C GLU A 49 -2.25 -3.88 21.31
N LEU A 50 -2.82 -3.60 20.14
CA LEU A 50 -3.82 -2.54 20.00
C LEU A 50 -5.11 -2.84 20.78
N ARG A 51 -5.58 -4.09 20.83
CA ARG A 51 -6.72 -4.46 21.69
C ARG A 51 -6.40 -4.29 23.18
N ALA A 52 -5.17 -4.59 23.59
CA ALA A 52 -4.73 -4.43 24.97
C ALA A 52 -4.54 -2.97 25.39
N SER A 53 -4.51 -2.03 24.44
CA SER A 53 -4.32 -0.59 24.72
C SER A 53 -5.51 0.10 25.39
N GLY A 54 -6.69 -0.54 25.41
CA GLY A 54 -7.94 0.05 25.94
C GLY A 54 -8.61 1.09 25.02
N LYS A 55 -7.99 1.44 23.88
CA LYS A 55 -8.55 2.37 22.89
C LYS A 55 -9.75 1.76 22.16
N ALA A 56 -10.72 2.58 21.77
CA ALA A 56 -11.90 2.16 21.00
C ALA A 56 -12.28 3.17 19.90
N GLY A 57 -13.23 2.79 19.04
CA GLY A 57 -13.77 3.66 17.99
C GLY A 57 -12.70 4.30 17.10
N MET A 58 -12.84 5.60 16.83
CA MET A 58 -11.86 6.35 16.03
C MET A 58 -10.47 6.43 16.67
N GLU A 59 -10.37 6.40 18.00
CA GLU A 59 -9.08 6.44 18.68
C GLU A 59 -8.25 5.18 18.36
N LEU A 60 -8.90 4.02 18.36
CA LEU A 60 -8.27 2.75 17.98
C LEU A 60 -7.88 2.73 16.50
N VAL A 61 -8.71 3.31 15.62
CA VAL A 61 -8.40 3.47 14.18
C VAL A 61 -7.16 4.34 13.98
N HIS A 62 -7.06 5.48 14.69
CA HIS A 62 -5.90 6.36 14.60
C HIS A 62 -4.63 5.73 15.19
N ALA A 63 -4.76 4.92 16.25
CA ALA A 63 -3.65 4.15 16.80
C ALA A 63 -3.15 3.10 15.80
N ALA A 64 -4.05 2.37 15.15
CA ALA A 64 -3.70 1.41 14.09
C ALA A 64 -3.02 2.10 12.89
N ARG A 65 -3.55 3.26 12.46
CA ARG A 65 -2.94 4.10 11.42
C ARG A 65 -1.52 4.50 11.81
N ALA A 66 -1.34 5.05 13.01
CA ALA A 66 -0.05 5.50 13.51
C ALA A 66 0.97 4.36 13.54
N LEU A 67 0.57 3.18 14.02
CA LEU A 67 1.42 2.00 14.06
C LEU A 67 1.89 1.58 12.65
N VAL A 68 0.99 1.55 11.66
CA VAL A 68 1.37 1.23 10.28
C VAL A 68 2.34 2.28 9.73
N ALA A 69 2.08 3.57 9.97
CA ALA A 69 2.91 4.68 9.50
C ALA A 69 4.32 4.67 10.10
N GLU A 70 4.41 4.40 11.40
CA GLU A 70 5.69 4.32 12.13
C GLU A 70 6.49 3.09 11.67
N ARG A 71 5.84 1.95 11.51
CA ARG A 71 6.54 0.71 11.17
C ARG A 71 6.97 0.66 9.72
N MET A 72 6.10 1.08 8.80
CA MET A 72 6.33 0.96 7.36
C MET A 72 6.86 2.26 6.76
N VAL A 73 8.18 2.32 6.54
CA VAL A 73 8.74 3.40 5.72
C VAL A 73 8.25 3.26 4.28
N TYR A 74 7.92 4.39 3.66
CA TYR A 74 7.54 4.38 2.25
C TYR A 74 8.70 3.87 1.40
N CYS A 75 8.47 2.80 0.64
CA CYS A 75 9.53 2.11 -0.11
C CYS A 75 9.04 1.64 -1.48
N ARG A 76 9.54 2.28 -2.55
CA ARG A 76 9.23 1.96 -3.95
C ARG A 76 9.94 0.67 -4.39
N ARG A 77 11.10 0.39 -3.80
CA ARG A 77 11.86 -0.82 -4.10
C ARG A 77 11.19 -2.11 -3.62
N ASN A 78 10.22 -2.05 -2.70
CA ASN A 78 9.57 -3.26 -2.18
C ASN A 78 8.47 -3.79 -3.11
N SER A 79 8.81 -4.25 -4.30
CA SER A 79 7.83 -4.63 -5.32
C SER A 79 7.14 -5.98 -5.07
N PHE A 80 7.83 -6.92 -4.42
CA PHE A 80 7.42 -8.33 -4.39
C PHE A 80 6.90 -8.83 -3.05
N ASP A 81 7.07 -8.07 -1.97
CA ASP A 81 6.46 -8.45 -0.70
C ASP A 81 4.94 -8.32 -0.78
N ILE A 82 4.25 -9.36 -0.29
CA ILE A 82 2.85 -9.22 0.10
C ILE A 82 2.75 -8.39 1.38
N TYR A 83 1.62 -7.69 1.57
CA TYR A 83 1.46 -6.72 2.65
C TYR A 83 1.79 -7.23 4.08
N PRO A 84 1.56 -8.51 4.47
CA PRO A 84 1.98 -8.98 5.80
C PRO A 84 3.50 -9.03 5.96
N ILE A 85 4.23 -9.40 4.90
CA ILE A 85 5.70 -9.45 4.89
C ILE A 85 6.26 -8.04 4.87
N ALA A 86 5.70 -7.16 4.03
CA ALA A 86 6.04 -5.74 3.97
C ALA A 86 5.88 -5.05 5.35
N PHE A 87 4.78 -5.33 6.06
CA PHE A 87 4.54 -4.84 7.42
C PHE A 87 5.57 -5.36 8.43
N THR A 88 5.87 -6.66 8.36
CA THR A 88 6.84 -7.30 9.27
C THR A 88 8.24 -6.73 9.07
N ARG A 89 8.65 -6.53 7.81
CA ARG A 89 9.95 -5.95 7.44
C ARG A 89 10.00 -4.43 7.59
N GLY A 90 8.87 -3.75 7.66
CA GLY A 90 8.82 -2.29 7.84
C GLY A 90 9.12 -1.47 6.57
N TYR A 91 8.92 -2.06 5.39
CA TYR A 91 9.05 -1.37 4.10
C TYR A 91 7.77 -1.55 3.31
N GLY A 92 7.19 -0.48 2.78
CA GLY A 92 6.16 -0.65 1.75
C GLY A 92 5.65 0.63 1.14
N TYR A 93 5.13 0.53 -0.08
CA TYR A 93 4.48 1.63 -0.79
C TYR A 93 2.98 1.69 -0.47
N CYS A 94 2.27 2.66 -1.04
CA CYS A 94 0.88 3.00 -0.71
C CYS A 94 -0.06 1.78 -0.66
N GLN A 95 -0.02 0.91 -1.68
CA GLN A 95 -0.86 -0.29 -1.73
C GLN A 95 -0.57 -1.24 -0.56
N GLN A 96 0.70 -1.55 -0.30
CA GLN A 96 1.07 -2.46 0.80
C GLN A 96 0.66 -1.89 2.17
N GLN A 97 0.87 -0.59 2.38
CA GLN A 97 0.46 0.06 3.64
C GLN A 97 -1.06 0.08 3.80
N ALA A 98 -1.81 0.40 2.74
CA ALA A 98 -3.27 0.39 2.78
C ALA A 98 -3.82 -1.02 3.07
N PHE A 99 -3.27 -2.06 2.45
CA PHE A 99 -3.70 -3.44 2.74
C PHE A 99 -3.29 -3.89 4.15
N ALA A 100 -2.11 -3.50 4.64
CA ALA A 100 -1.70 -3.77 6.02
C ALA A 100 -2.65 -3.10 7.01
N LEU A 101 -2.98 -1.82 6.80
CA LEU A 101 -3.91 -1.08 7.65
C LEU A 101 -5.33 -1.65 7.59
N ALA A 102 -5.87 -1.94 6.40
CA ALA A 102 -7.18 -2.55 6.26
C ALA A 102 -7.24 -3.91 6.96
N ASN A 103 -6.23 -4.76 6.79
CA ASN A 103 -6.17 -6.06 7.47
C ASN A 103 -6.10 -5.90 9.00
N LEU A 104 -5.32 -4.93 9.50
CA LEU A 104 -5.22 -4.63 10.92
C LEU A 104 -6.57 -4.16 11.49
N LEU A 105 -7.23 -3.22 10.81
CA LEU A 105 -8.54 -2.71 11.21
C LEU A 105 -9.62 -3.80 11.18
N SER A 106 -9.63 -4.66 10.16
CA SER A 106 -10.54 -5.82 10.12
C SER A 106 -10.31 -6.78 11.29
N ARG A 107 -9.05 -7.03 11.67
CA ARG A 107 -8.74 -7.81 12.87
C ARG A 107 -9.27 -7.12 14.12
N LEU A 108 -9.22 -5.80 14.20
CA LEU A 108 -9.75 -5.04 15.34
C LEU A 108 -11.29 -4.96 15.35
N GLY A 109 -11.98 -5.55 14.37
CA GLY A 109 -13.44 -5.64 14.32
C GLY A 109 -14.10 -4.54 13.49
N PHE A 110 -13.34 -3.73 12.76
CA PHE A 110 -13.89 -2.70 11.88
C PHE A 110 -14.15 -3.24 10.47
N GLU A 111 -15.22 -2.78 9.85
CA GLU A 111 -15.38 -2.93 8.40
C GLU A 111 -14.41 -1.97 7.70
N ALA A 112 -13.36 -2.51 7.08
CA ALA A 112 -12.31 -1.75 6.43
C ALA A 112 -12.00 -2.32 5.05
N ARG A 113 -11.87 -1.44 4.05
CA ARG A 113 -11.55 -1.82 2.68
C ARG A 113 -10.54 -0.86 2.06
N VAL A 114 -9.70 -1.40 1.19
CA VAL A 114 -8.76 -0.58 0.42
C VAL A 114 -9.51 0.08 -0.73
N VAL A 115 -9.26 1.37 -0.92
CA VAL A 115 -9.77 2.17 -2.03
C VAL A 115 -8.62 2.87 -2.73
N HIS A 116 -8.87 3.35 -3.95
CA HIS A 116 -7.86 4.07 -4.72
C HIS A 116 -8.47 5.07 -5.70
N ALA A 117 -7.63 5.98 -6.15
CA ALA A 117 -7.87 6.86 -7.28
C ALA A 117 -6.61 6.91 -8.16
N LEU A 118 -6.79 7.01 -9.48
CA LEU A 118 -5.67 7.08 -10.44
C LEU A 118 -5.00 8.46 -10.45
N ARG A 119 -5.71 9.50 -10.00
CA ARG A 119 -5.20 10.86 -9.89
C ARG A 119 -5.55 11.42 -8.51
N ASN A 120 -4.54 11.73 -7.72
CA ASN A 120 -4.66 12.43 -6.43
C ASN A 120 -3.68 13.57 -6.43
N LYS A 121 -4.11 14.76 -6.00
CA LYS A 121 -3.23 15.91 -5.78
C LYS A 121 -2.72 15.89 -4.35
N PHE A 122 -1.40 15.83 -4.18
CA PHE A 122 -0.73 15.87 -2.89
C PHE A 122 -0.33 17.30 -2.50
N PRO A 123 0.04 17.55 -1.23
CA PRO A 123 0.40 18.89 -0.75
C PRO A 123 1.60 19.51 -1.48
N ASP A 124 2.51 18.69 -1.98
CA ASP A 124 3.66 19.11 -2.78
C ASP A 124 3.33 19.41 -4.25
N GLY A 125 2.04 19.33 -4.63
CA GLY A 125 1.55 19.57 -5.98
C GLY A 125 1.65 18.35 -6.91
N GLN A 126 2.25 17.24 -6.49
CA GLN A 126 2.33 16.03 -7.32
C GLN A 126 0.94 15.45 -7.58
N ILE A 127 0.74 14.97 -8.81
CA ILE A 127 -0.46 14.24 -9.21
C ILE A 127 -0.09 12.79 -9.50
N THR A 128 -0.55 11.86 -8.67
CA THR A 128 -0.27 10.43 -8.85
C THR A 128 -1.44 9.55 -8.40
N ALA A 129 -1.47 8.32 -8.90
CA ALA A 129 -2.29 7.26 -8.34
C ALA A 129 -1.86 6.98 -6.88
N HIS A 130 -2.84 6.66 -6.04
CA HIS A 130 -2.65 6.37 -4.62
C HIS A 130 -3.74 5.45 -4.09
N ALA A 131 -3.40 4.66 -3.08
CA ALA A 131 -4.31 3.74 -2.40
C ALA A 131 -4.32 4.04 -0.89
N TRP A 132 -5.51 4.01 -0.29
CA TRP A 132 -5.73 4.27 1.14
C TRP A 132 -6.87 3.37 1.65
N VAL A 133 -7.28 3.54 2.90
CA VAL A 133 -8.33 2.72 3.53
C VAL A 133 -9.59 3.53 3.73
N ARG A 134 -10.74 2.91 3.48
CA ARG A 134 -12.02 3.37 3.99
C ARG A 134 -12.52 2.45 5.08
N VAL A 135 -12.89 3.01 6.22
CA VAL A 135 -13.33 2.28 7.42
C VAL A 135 -14.69 2.78 7.90
N VAL A 136 -15.54 1.87 8.37
CA VAL A 136 -16.82 2.22 9.01
C VAL A 136 -16.64 2.28 10.52
N VAL A 137 -17.00 3.41 11.12
CA VAL A 137 -16.99 3.63 12.57
C VAL A 137 -18.32 4.28 12.95
N GLU A 138 -19.05 3.68 13.90
CA GLU A 138 -20.36 4.18 14.35
C GLU A 138 -21.34 4.44 13.19
N GLY A 139 -21.31 3.56 12.17
CA GLY A 139 -22.16 3.65 10.98
C GLY A 139 -21.76 4.71 9.96
N LYS A 140 -20.62 5.39 10.12
CA LYS A 140 -20.11 6.40 9.19
C LYS A 140 -18.83 5.95 8.51
N GLU A 141 -18.68 6.26 7.23
CA GLU A 141 -17.45 5.97 6.49
C GLU A 141 -16.40 7.07 6.71
N HIS A 142 -15.16 6.64 6.94
CA HIS A 142 -14.00 7.51 7.11
C HIS A 142 -12.87 7.06 6.19
N ASP A 143 -12.28 8.00 5.46
CA ASP A 143 -11.06 7.75 4.67
C ASP A 143 -9.83 7.96 5.57
N ILE A 144 -8.96 6.94 5.63
CA ILE A 144 -7.77 6.87 6.48
C ILE A 144 -6.56 6.50 5.63
N ASP A 145 -5.54 7.35 5.67
CA ASP A 145 -4.23 7.08 5.09
C ASP A 145 -3.18 6.94 6.21
N SER A 146 -2.21 6.03 6.05
CA SER A 146 -1.15 5.86 7.03
C SER A 146 -0.23 7.09 7.11
N ILE A 147 0.14 7.67 5.96
CA ILE A 147 1.18 8.69 5.86
C ILE A 147 0.58 10.09 5.71
N PHE A 148 -0.26 10.27 4.70
CA PHE A 148 -0.83 11.56 4.33
C PHE A 148 -2.11 11.79 5.12
N HIS A 149 -1.95 12.06 6.41
CA HIS A 149 -3.02 12.27 7.35
C HIS A 149 -2.94 13.68 7.93
N ASP A 150 -4.08 14.38 7.93
CA ASP A 150 -4.23 15.65 8.63
C ASP A 150 -4.81 15.38 10.03
N ALA A 151 -3.99 15.63 11.06
CA ALA A 151 -4.37 15.42 12.45
C ALA A 151 -5.48 16.37 12.92
N ALA A 152 -5.63 17.56 12.31
CA ALA A 152 -6.65 18.53 12.68
C ALA A 152 -8.03 18.13 12.16
N THR A 153 -8.09 17.59 10.94
CA THR A 153 -9.36 17.21 10.30
C THR A 153 -9.67 15.71 10.38
N GLY A 154 -8.69 14.89 10.74
CA GLY A 154 -8.79 13.43 10.73
C GLY A 154 -8.82 12.81 9.32
N LYS A 155 -8.70 13.62 8.26
CA LYS A 155 -8.87 13.23 6.86
C LYS A 155 -7.53 13.02 6.15
N PRO A 156 -7.52 12.39 4.96
CA PRO A 156 -6.32 12.32 4.15
C PRO A 156 -5.89 13.72 3.67
N ALA A 157 -4.60 14.00 3.71
CA ALA A 157 -3.99 15.26 3.30
C ALA A 157 -3.78 15.37 1.78
N PHE A 158 -4.63 14.71 0.98
CA PHE A 158 -4.61 14.76 -0.49
C PHE A 158 -6.03 14.81 -1.03
N THR A 159 -6.17 15.24 -2.27
CA THR A 159 -7.49 15.35 -2.93
C THR A 159 -7.56 14.40 -4.13
N PRO A 160 -8.47 13.41 -4.12
CA PRO A 160 -8.76 12.61 -5.30
C PRO A 160 -9.31 13.51 -6.43
N LEU A 161 -8.66 13.49 -7.58
CA LEU A 161 -9.08 14.19 -8.81
C LEU A 161 -9.81 13.27 -9.80
N SER A 162 -9.72 11.95 -9.59
CA SER A 162 -10.45 10.94 -10.35
C SER A 162 -11.43 10.21 -9.43
N LYS A 163 -12.38 9.48 -10.03
CA LYS A 163 -13.30 8.61 -9.29
C LYS A 163 -12.54 7.66 -8.37
N VAL A 164 -13.07 7.50 -7.16
CA VAL A 164 -12.57 6.57 -6.16
C VAL A 164 -13.21 5.21 -6.39
N TYR A 165 -12.40 4.16 -6.41
CA TYR A 165 -12.84 2.78 -6.58
C TYR A 165 -12.36 1.91 -5.42
N THR A 166 -13.15 0.90 -5.08
CA THR A 166 -12.70 -0.16 -4.17
C THR A 166 -11.69 -1.07 -4.88
N TYR A 167 -10.63 -1.44 -4.19
CA TYR A 167 -9.63 -2.39 -4.66
C TYR A 167 -10.22 -3.80 -4.68
N ASN A 168 -10.86 -4.18 -5.79
CA ASN A 168 -11.37 -5.55 -5.95
C ASN A 168 -10.21 -6.55 -6.20
N PRO A 169 -10.42 -7.86 -5.98
CA PRO A 169 -9.34 -8.86 -6.11
C PRO A 169 -8.67 -8.90 -7.49
N ALA A 170 -9.42 -8.74 -8.59
CA ALA A 170 -8.85 -8.75 -9.94
C ALA A 170 -7.96 -7.51 -10.17
N PHE A 171 -8.45 -6.33 -9.78
CA PHE A 171 -7.68 -5.11 -9.84
C PHE A 171 -6.44 -5.16 -8.94
N ARG A 172 -6.53 -5.82 -7.77
CA ARG A 172 -5.39 -6.01 -6.87
C ARG A 172 -4.21 -6.71 -7.55
N LEU A 173 -4.49 -7.76 -8.33
CA LEU A 173 -3.45 -8.48 -9.06
C LEU A 173 -2.82 -7.59 -10.14
N LEU A 174 -3.66 -6.96 -10.97
CA LEU A 174 -3.21 -6.07 -12.04
C LEU A 174 -2.40 -4.87 -11.51
N ALA A 175 -2.90 -4.23 -10.46
CA ALA A 175 -2.27 -3.07 -9.87
C ALA A 175 -1.00 -3.42 -9.09
N GLY A 176 -0.86 -4.64 -8.56
CA GLY A 176 0.42 -5.11 -8.03
C GLY A 176 1.50 -5.13 -9.12
N TRP A 177 1.16 -5.57 -10.33
CA TRP A 177 2.08 -5.68 -11.46
C TRP A 177 2.44 -4.29 -11.98
N GLY A 178 1.43 -3.42 -12.15
CA GLY A 178 1.64 -2.04 -12.55
C GLY A 178 2.46 -1.26 -11.52
N SER A 179 2.18 -1.45 -10.22
CA SER A 179 2.91 -0.76 -9.14
C SER A 179 4.37 -1.15 -9.10
N ALA A 180 4.72 -2.42 -9.33
CA ALA A 180 6.12 -2.86 -9.42
C ALA A 180 6.89 -2.06 -10.48
N ALA A 181 6.36 -1.98 -11.71
CA ALA A 181 7.03 -1.24 -12.78
C ALA A 181 7.06 0.28 -12.53
N VAL A 182 5.95 0.89 -12.10
CA VAL A 182 5.86 2.33 -11.85
C VAL A 182 6.77 2.76 -10.70
N ASN A 183 6.80 1.99 -9.61
CA ASN A 183 7.66 2.28 -8.48
C ASN A 183 9.14 2.12 -8.83
N ALA A 184 9.50 1.07 -9.58
CA ALA A 184 10.86 0.88 -10.07
C ALA A 184 11.30 2.03 -10.98
N TYR A 185 10.46 2.43 -11.94
CA TYR A 185 10.74 3.57 -12.83
C TYR A 185 11.01 4.85 -12.02
N ARG A 186 10.13 5.17 -11.06
CA ARG A 186 10.28 6.34 -10.20
C ARG A 186 11.56 6.28 -9.37
N TYR A 187 11.89 5.10 -8.85
CA TYR A 187 13.14 4.91 -8.12
C TYR A 187 14.36 5.12 -9.04
N TYR A 188 14.37 4.55 -10.24
CA TYR A 188 15.49 4.71 -11.18
C TYR A 188 15.67 6.17 -11.62
N VAL A 189 14.59 6.92 -11.81
CA VAL A 189 14.65 8.34 -12.22
C VAL A 189 15.09 9.25 -11.07
N THR A 190 14.65 8.98 -9.84
CA THR A 190 14.85 9.91 -8.71
C THR A 190 15.95 9.49 -7.75
N GLY A 191 16.33 8.22 -7.75
CA GLY A 191 17.16 7.59 -6.71
C GLY A 191 16.47 7.50 -5.35
N LYS A 192 15.17 7.81 -5.24
CA LYS A 192 14.45 7.97 -3.97
C LYS A 192 13.24 7.05 -3.86
N ASP A 193 13.03 6.55 -2.65
CA ASP A 193 11.83 5.78 -2.32
C ASP A 193 10.60 6.67 -2.10
N ARG A 194 10.79 7.91 -1.63
CA ARG A 194 9.73 8.91 -1.43
C ARG A 194 9.93 10.10 -2.37
#